data_AF-A0A6G9Y873-F1
#
_entry.id   AF-A0A6G9Y873-F1
#
_cell.length_a   1.000
_cell.length_b   1.000
_cell.length_c   1.000
_cell.angle_alpha   90.00
_cell.angle_beta   90.00
_cell.angle_gamma   90.00
#
_symmetry.space_group_name_H-M   'P 1'
#
loop_
_entity.id
_entity.type
_entity.pdbx_description
1 polymer ?
#
loop_
_entity_poly.entity_id
_entity_poly.type
_entity_poly.pdbx_seq_one_letter_code
_entity_poly.pdbx_strand_id
1 'polypeptide(L)'
;MKTGFVAETFIVAYCHGCGDPYPADGEIGPALFRTAEEAAAYFADETLSTGWEFDGATLTCDGCLAAAHCAANGHEWSGWSWTHWFRDGVRHSLSRRHCEHCGIYEVETQP
;
A
#
# COMPACT_ATOMS: atom_id res chain seq x y z
N MET A 1 17.66 -2.93 -30.97
CA MET A 1 16.54 -3.86 -30.69
C MET A 1 17.02 -4.84 -29.64
N LYS A 2 16.30 -4.98 -28.51
CA LYS A 2 16.56 -6.05 -27.55
C LYS A 2 15.89 -7.32 -28.10
N THR A 3 16.65 -8.38 -28.34
CA THR A 3 16.15 -9.65 -28.90
C THR A 3 16.42 -10.77 -27.89
N GLY A 4 15.45 -11.07 -27.03
CA GLY A 4 15.55 -12.15 -26.02
C GLY A 4 14.90 -11.80 -24.67
N PHE A 5 15.01 -12.71 -23.70
CA PHE A 5 14.66 -12.44 -22.29
C PHE A 5 15.72 -11.51 -21.68
N VAL A 6 15.28 -10.39 -21.12
CA VAL A 6 16.15 -9.39 -20.50
C VAL A 6 15.66 -9.15 -19.08
N ALA A 7 16.58 -9.22 -18.12
CA ALA A 7 16.33 -8.79 -16.76
C ALA A 7 16.58 -7.27 -16.67
N GLU A 8 15.63 -6.54 -16.12
CA GLU A 8 15.74 -5.12 -15.86
C GLU A 8 15.44 -4.85 -14.39
N THR A 9 16.11 -3.84 -13.83
CA THR A 9 15.89 -3.39 -12.47
C THR A 9 14.99 -2.16 -12.50
N PHE A 10 13.98 -2.16 -11.63
CA PHE A 10 13.03 -1.06 -11.48
C PHE A 10 12.92 -0.68 -10.01
N ILE A 11 12.49 0.55 -9.78
CA ILE A 11 12.11 1.07 -8.47
C ILE A 11 10.60 0.88 -8.32
N VAL A 12 10.20 0.39 -7.15
CA VAL A 12 8.80 0.25 -6.74
C VAL A 12 8.58 1.14 -5.52
N ALA A 13 7.52 1.93 -5.55
CA ALA A 13 7.12 2.74 -4.41
C ALA A 13 6.18 1.96 -3.50
N TYR A 14 6.36 2.13 -2.19
CA TYR A 14 5.57 1.47 -1.17
C TYR A 14 4.99 2.49 -0.19
N CYS A 15 3.81 2.19 0.35
CA CYS A 15 3.26 2.91 1.48
C CYS A 15 4.22 2.83 2.66
N HIS A 16 4.56 3.96 3.25
CA HIS A 16 5.43 4.01 4.42
C HIS A 16 4.82 3.31 5.64
N GLY A 17 3.49 3.36 5.79
CA GLY A 17 2.77 2.80 6.93
C GLY A 17 2.61 1.28 6.87
N CYS A 18 2.08 0.75 5.76
CA CYS A 18 1.76 -0.68 5.63
C CYS A 18 2.69 -1.46 4.70
N GLY A 19 3.51 -0.77 3.89
CA GLY A 19 4.34 -1.43 2.89
C GLY A 19 3.57 -1.93 1.66
N ASP A 20 2.32 -1.50 1.46
CA ASP A 20 1.58 -1.83 0.24
C ASP A 20 2.23 -1.15 -0.99
N PRO A 21 2.38 -1.85 -2.12
CA PRO A 21 2.93 -1.25 -3.32
C PRO A 21 1.95 -0.25 -3.95
N TYR A 22 2.48 0.88 -4.43
CA TYR A 22 1.69 1.82 -5.24
C TYR A 22 1.25 1.14 -6.55
N PRO A 23 -0.05 1.14 -6.88
CA PRO A 23 -0.57 0.40 -8.02
C PRO A 23 -0.18 1.05 -9.35
N ALA A 24 0.03 0.23 -10.39
CA ALA A 24 0.12 0.71 -11.76
C ALA A 24 -1.27 1.09 -12.28
N ASP A 25 -1.35 2.16 -13.09
CA ASP A 25 -2.60 2.63 -13.66
C ASP A 25 -3.23 1.57 -14.59
N GLY A 26 -4.36 1.00 -14.17
CA GLY A 26 -5.12 0.04 -14.96
C GLY A 26 -4.50 -1.36 -15.10
N GLU A 27 -3.42 -1.65 -14.37
CA GLU A 27 -2.74 -2.95 -14.40
C GLU A 27 -2.79 -3.68 -13.05
N ILE A 28 -2.65 -5.01 -13.09
CA ILE A 28 -2.50 -5.82 -11.88
C ILE A 28 -1.01 -5.80 -11.50
N GLY A 29 -0.64 -4.98 -10.51
CA GLY A 29 0.72 -4.97 -9.97
C GLY A 29 1.22 -3.59 -9.54
N PRO A 30 2.44 -3.51 -8.99
CA PRO A 30 3.08 -2.25 -8.64
C PRO A 30 3.42 -1.42 -9.88
N ALA A 31 3.33 -0.09 -9.75
CA ALA A 31 3.97 0.81 -10.70
C ALA A 31 5.49 0.64 -10.68
N LEU A 32 6.11 0.67 -11.86
CA LEU A 32 7.54 0.46 -12.05
C LEU A 32 8.19 1.74 -12.57
N PHE A 33 9.17 2.26 -11.84
CA PHE A 33 9.95 3.44 -12.22
C PHE A 33 11.39 3.04 -12.57
N ARG A 34 12.06 3.81 -13.42
CA ARG A 34 13.46 3.55 -13.78
C ARG A 34 14.43 4.10 -12.75
N THR A 35 14.09 5.23 -12.13
CA THR A 35 14.91 5.84 -11.06
C THR A 35 14.04 6.37 -9.92
N ALA A 36 14.67 6.66 -8.78
CA ALA A 36 13.99 7.24 -7.63
C ALA A 36 13.53 8.68 -7.93
N GLU A 37 14.29 9.43 -8.73
CA GLU A 37 13.93 10.80 -9.15
C GLU A 37 12.71 10.80 -10.06
N GLU A 38 12.58 9.82 -10.95
CA GLU A 38 11.37 9.64 -11.77
C GLU A 38 10.15 9.35 -10.90
N ALA A 39 10.28 8.46 -9.91
CA ALA A 39 9.22 8.17 -8.95
C ALA A 39 8.83 9.42 -8.14
N ALA A 40 9.81 10.14 -7.60
CA ALA A 40 9.56 11.36 -6.84
C ALA A 40 8.89 12.46 -7.69
N ALA A 41 9.31 12.63 -8.94
CA ALA A 41 8.69 13.56 -9.87
C ALA A 41 7.25 13.16 -10.20
N TYR A 42 6.98 11.87 -10.40
CA TYR A 42 5.63 11.35 -10.61
C TYR A 42 4.72 11.66 -9.41
N PHE A 43 5.21 11.46 -8.19
CA PHE A 43 4.41 11.73 -6.99
C PHE A 43 4.30 13.21 -6.61
N ALA A 44 5.23 14.04 -7.06
CA ALA A 44 5.20 15.48 -6.84
C ALA A 44 4.22 16.20 -7.78
N ASP A 45 3.79 15.56 -8.87
CA ASP A 45 2.68 16.05 -9.69
C ASP A 45 1.37 15.82 -8.94
N GLU A 46 0.56 16.87 -8.74
CA GLU A 46 -0.66 16.84 -7.91
C GLU A 46 -1.75 15.87 -8.44
N THR A 47 -1.53 15.25 -9.60
CA THR A 47 -2.41 14.24 -10.19
C THR A 47 -2.14 12.81 -9.69
N LEU A 48 -1.92 12.64 -8.39
CA LEU A 48 -1.89 11.30 -7.80
C LEU A 48 -3.21 10.57 -8.09
N SER A 49 -3.13 9.26 -8.31
CA SER A 49 -4.32 8.42 -8.30
C SER A 49 -5.07 8.64 -6.98
N THR A 50 -6.39 8.80 -7.07
CA THR A 50 -7.26 9.06 -5.92
C THR A 50 -6.99 8.05 -4.80
N GLY A 51 -6.45 8.54 -3.67
CA GLY A 51 -6.26 7.74 -2.45
C GLY A 51 -4.83 7.71 -1.91
N TRP A 52 -3.82 8.18 -2.63
CA TRP A 52 -2.45 8.23 -2.11
C TRP A 52 -2.01 9.68 -1.86
N GLU A 53 -1.20 9.88 -0.81
CA GLU A 53 -0.62 11.18 -0.46
C GLU A 53 0.90 11.08 -0.40
N PHE A 54 1.58 12.06 -1.01
CA PHE A 54 3.03 12.18 -0.98
C PHE A 54 3.42 13.52 -0.34
N ASP A 55 4.19 13.48 0.75
CA ASP A 55 4.60 14.68 1.51
C ASP A 55 5.94 15.27 1.05
N GLY A 56 6.50 14.76 -0.05
CA GLY A 56 7.84 15.09 -0.55
C GLY A 56 8.94 14.11 -0.11
N ALA A 57 8.65 13.21 0.83
CA ALA A 57 9.60 12.19 1.30
C ALA A 57 8.96 10.80 1.43
N THR A 58 7.72 10.74 1.89
CA THR A 58 7.00 9.50 2.17
C THR A 58 5.70 9.45 1.40
N LEU A 59 5.35 8.23 0.99
CA LEU A 59 4.11 7.92 0.29
C LEU A 59 3.19 7.18 1.25
N THR A 60 1.94 7.61 1.36
CA THR A 60 0.94 7.02 2.27
C THR A 60 -0.31 6.63 1.49
N CYS A 61 -0.78 5.39 1.67
CA CYS A 61 -2.01 4.91 1.05
C CYS A 61 -3.26 5.39 1.80
N ASP A 62 -4.40 5.28 1.14
CA ASP A 62 -5.72 5.66 1.66
C ASP A 62 -6.05 4.94 2.96
N GLY A 63 -5.74 3.65 3.05
CA GLY A 63 -5.93 2.86 4.27
C GLY A 63 -5.17 3.43 5.47
N CYS A 64 -3.90 3.80 5.27
CA CYS A 64 -3.08 4.40 6.33
C CYS A 64 -3.53 5.83 6.67
N LEU A 65 -3.90 6.64 5.67
CA LEU A 65 -4.45 7.99 5.89
C LEU A 65 -5.76 7.92 6.70
N ALA A 66 -6.63 7.00 6.33
CA ALA A 66 -7.93 6.82 6.97
C ALA A 66 -7.79 6.27 8.40
N ALA A 67 -6.84 5.36 8.63
CA ALA A 67 -6.49 4.89 9.97
C ALA A 67 -5.92 6.02 10.84
N ALA A 68 -5.01 6.84 10.30
CA ALA A 68 -4.46 8.01 10.98
C ALA A 68 -5.55 9.03 11.33
N HIS A 69 -6.51 9.27 10.44
CA HIS A 69 -7.66 10.12 10.70
C HIS A 69 -8.52 9.57 11.86
N CYS A 70 -8.81 8.27 11.88
CA CYS A 70 -9.58 7.65 12.97
C CYS A 70 -8.85 7.79 14.31
N ALA A 71 -7.53 7.57 14.34
CA ALA A 71 -6.72 7.74 15.53
C ALA A 71 -6.72 9.21 16.03
N ALA A 72 -6.58 10.18 15.12
CA ALA A 72 -6.59 11.61 15.45
C ALA A 72 -7.93 12.10 16.02
N ASN A 73 -9.03 11.47 15.61
CA ASN A 73 -10.38 11.80 16.08
C ASN A 73 -10.85 10.92 17.26
N GLY A 74 -10.00 10.03 17.77
CA GLY A 74 -10.32 9.17 18.91
C GLY A 74 -11.40 8.14 18.62
N HIS A 75 -11.54 7.69 17.37
CA HIS A 75 -12.51 6.66 17.02
C HIS A 75 -12.14 5.32 17.65
N GLU A 76 -13.17 4.61 18.11
CA GLU A 76 -13.03 3.26 18.64
C GLU A 76 -12.81 2.25 17.51
N TRP A 77 -11.99 1.24 17.80
CA TRP A 77 -11.68 0.15 16.88
C TRP A 77 -12.22 -1.16 17.44
N SER A 78 -12.79 -1.98 16.56
CA SER A 78 -13.21 -3.32 16.91
C SER A 78 -12.03 -4.16 17.42
N GLY A 79 -12.35 -5.25 18.12
CA GLY A 79 -11.36 -6.29 18.39
C GLY A 79 -10.71 -6.82 17.10
N TRP A 80 -9.46 -7.24 17.20
CA TRP A 80 -8.76 -7.92 16.11
C TRP A 80 -9.43 -9.27 15.81
N SER A 81 -9.71 -9.51 14.53
CA SER A 81 -10.17 -10.79 14.01
C SER A 81 -9.07 -11.44 13.18
N TRP A 82 -8.79 -12.72 13.45
CA TRP A 82 -7.73 -13.48 12.79
C TRP A 82 -8.33 -14.46 11.80
N THR A 83 -7.83 -14.45 10.57
CA THR A 83 -8.13 -15.44 9.54
C THR A 83 -6.85 -16.14 9.15
N HIS A 84 -6.86 -17.47 9.16
CA HIS A 84 -5.72 -18.28 8.75
C HIS A 84 -6.06 -19.02 7.46
N TRP A 85 -5.11 -19.10 6.53
CA TRP A 85 -5.21 -19.96 5.35
C TRP A 85 -3.86 -20.57 5.01
N PHE A 86 -3.87 -21.55 4.13
CA PHE A 86 -2.66 -22.19 3.62
C PHE A 86 -2.50 -21.86 2.14
N ARG A 87 -1.29 -21.47 1.75
CA ARG A 87 -0.89 -21.28 0.34
C ARG A 87 0.50 -21.89 0.17
N ASP A 88 0.67 -22.76 -0.82
CA ASP A 88 1.95 -23.43 -1.12
C ASP A 88 2.62 -24.13 0.08
N GLY A 89 1.80 -24.67 1.01
CA GLY A 89 2.27 -25.33 2.23
C GLY A 89 2.71 -24.38 3.35
N VAL A 90 2.64 -23.06 3.14
CA VAL A 90 2.92 -22.02 4.13
C VAL A 90 1.60 -21.55 4.76
N ARG A 91 1.58 -21.41 6.09
CA ARG A 91 0.43 -20.86 6.81
C ARG A 91 0.53 -19.34 6.74
N HIS A 92 -0.50 -18.70 6.22
CA HIS A 92 -0.65 -17.26 6.30
C HIS A 92 -1.67 -16.87 7.36
N SER A 93 -1.45 -15.73 7.99
CA SER A 93 -2.40 -15.08 8.89
C SER A 93 -2.72 -13.68 8.41
N LEU A 94 -4.00 -13.34 8.46
CA LEU A 94 -4.51 -11.99 8.33
C LEU A 94 -5.17 -11.62 9.64
N SER A 95 -4.65 -10.62 10.31
CA SER A 95 -5.42 -9.92 11.31
C SER A 95 -6.12 -8.75 10.64
N ARG A 96 -7.39 -8.53 10.98
CA ARG A 96 -8.11 -7.32 10.61
C ARG A 96 -8.94 -6.80 11.76
N ARG A 97 -9.06 -5.49 11.86
CA ARG A 97 -10.04 -4.79 12.68
C ARG A 97 -10.68 -3.69 11.86
N HIS A 98 -11.79 -3.14 12.34
CA HIS A 98 -12.41 -2.00 11.69
C HIS A 98 -12.70 -0.90 12.69
N CYS A 99 -12.68 0.34 12.20
CA CYS A 99 -13.15 1.49 12.95
C CYS A 99 -14.68 1.39 13.11
N GLU A 100 -15.18 1.45 14.35
CA GLU A 100 -16.60 1.29 14.65
C GLU A 100 -17.43 2.50 14.19
N HIS A 101 -16.78 3.64 13.95
CA HIS A 101 -17.43 4.86 13.47
C HIS A 101 -17.45 4.97 11.95
N CYS A 102 -16.35 4.63 11.29
CA CYS A 102 -16.18 4.86 9.85
C CYS A 102 -16.31 3.59 9.00
N GLY A 103 -16.24 2.41 9.61
CA GLY A 103 -16.21 1.13 8.89
C GLY A 103 -14.92 0.85 8.11
N ILE A 104 -13.90 1.69 8.26
CA ILE A 104 -12.57 1.51 7.64
C ILE A 104 -11.89 0.31 8.26
N TYR A 105 -11.27 -0.53 7.42
CA TYR A 105 -10.51 -1.70 7.88
C TYR A 105 -9.02 -1.39 8.00
N GLU A 106 -8.42 -1.88 9.08
CA GLU A 106 -6.98 -2.01 9.21
C GLU A 106 -6.64 -3.50 9.10
N VAL A 107 -5.59 -3.79 8.35
CA VAL A 107 -5.22 -5.15 7.96
C VAL A 107 -3.73 -5.35 8.16
N GLU A 108 -3.35 -6.43 8.83
CA GLU A 108 -1.96 -6.85 8.99
C GLU A 108 -1.83 -8.29 8.46
N THR A 109 -0.91 -8.50 7.51
CA THR A 109 -0.56 -9.81 6.97
C THR A 109 0.73 -10.30 7.60
N GLN A 110 0.70 -11.51 8.16
CA GLN A 110 1.89 -12.19 8.69
C GLN A 110 2.12 -13.51 7.92
N PRO A 111 3.35 -13.77 7.44
CA PRO A 111 3.71 -15.03 6.78
C PRO A 111 3.81 -16.23 7.75
#